data_AF-A0A7C5IS48-F1
#
_entry.id   AF-A0A7C5IS48-F1
#
_cell.length_a   1.000
_cell.length_b   1.000
_cell.length_c   1.000
_cell.angle_alpha   90.00
_cell.angle_beta   90.00
_cell.angle_gamma   90.00
#
_symmetry.space_group_name_H-M   'P 1'
#
loop_
_entity.id
_entity.type
_entity.pdbx_description
1 polymer ?
#
loop_
_entity_poly.entity_id
_entity_poly.type
_entity_poly.pdbx_seq_one_letter_code
_entity_poly.pdbx_strand_id
1 'polypeptide(L)'
;MKLKFYALSSLMLLLCAVSLSAQNKTLTENQKEYFRELWKEKYHPAKGSEHGASSQLAETFKANGLGEMKVSSNTVTDEGEPFIMVNPNDSDNVVVSYMDLNNGLRFPIYYTLDGGNSWNLSNFNTVDSMARFHPTWTIAGGGDPVFAYDSNGRLYFSWLYLSQAPNSNNEDPMEMYWAWSDDKGQTWKMVNDTNDRLIGSGSLIFGGIAIGSAGDGIFDRQWMAVDRSG
;
A
#
# COMPACT_ATOMS: atom_id res chain seq x y z
N MET A 1 50.20 -41.79 24.73
CA MET A 1 49.13 -41.62 23.70
C MET A 1 48.01 -40.69 24.17
N LYS A 2 47.50 -40.82 25.40
CA LYS A 2 46.41 -39.98 25.95
C LYS A 2 46.71 -38.47 26.02
N LEU A 3 47.94 -38.06 26.36
CA LEU A 3 48.30 -36.64 26.50
C LEU A 3 48.21 -35.84 25.19
N LYS A 4 48.55 -36.46 24.05
CA LYS A 4 48.43 -35.82 22.72
C LYS A 4 46.97 -35.62 22.30
N PHE A 5 46.07 -36.51 22.76
CA PHE A 5 44.64 -36.43 22.46
C PHE A 5 43.95 -35.29 23.21
N TYR A 6 44.30 -35.09 24.50
CA TYR A 6 43.79 -33.95 25.27
C TYR A 6 44.30 -32.61 24.74
N ALA A 7 45.58 -32.52 24.34
CA ALA A 7 46.12 -31.29 23.75
C ALA A 7 45.42 -30.91 22.43
N LEU A 8 45.11 -31.89 21.57
CA LEU A 8 44.41 -31.66 20.31
C LEU A 8 42.95 -31.24 20.54
N SER A 9 42.27 -31.88 21.50
CA SER A 9 40.88 -31.56 21.86
C SER A 9 40.76 -30.17 22.49
N SER A 10 41.67 -29.77 23.37
CA SER A 10 41.71 -28.42 23.94
C SER A 10 42.01 -27.35 22.90
N LEU A 11 42.90 -27.63 21.94
CA LEU A 11 43.18 -26.70 20.84
C LEU A 11 41.95 -26.51 19.93
N MET A 12 41.21 -27.58 19.65
CA MET A 12 40.02 -27.51 18.81
C MET A 12 38.88 -26.73 19.49
N LEU A 13 38.68 -26.92 20.78
CA LEU A 13 37.71 -26.14 21.58
C LEU A 13 38.09 -24.65 21.61
N LEU A 14 39.38 -24.33 21.72
CA LEU A 14 39.85 -22.94 21.67
C LEU A 14 39.58 -22.30 20.30
N LEU A 15 39.85 -23.03 19.21
CA LEU A 15 39.58 -22.56 17.84
C LEU A 15 38.08 -22.33 17.60
N CYS A 16 37.21 -23.22 18.08
CA CYS A 16 35.76 -23.04 18.01
C CYS A 16 35.28 -21.82 18.80
N ALA A 17 35.82 -21.58 20.00
CA ALA A 17 35.47 -20.43 20.81
C ALA A 17 35.88 -19.10 20.16
N VAL A 18 37.06 -19.05 19.52
CA VAL A 18 37.54 -17.87 18.78
C VAL A 18 36.68 -17.61 17.54
N SER A 19 36.27 -18.64 16.79
CA SER A 19 35.39 -18.47 15.62
C SER A 19 33.99 -17.98 16.00
N LEU A 20 33.43 -18.48 17.12
CA LEU A 20 32.14 -18.03 17.65
C LEU A 20 32.19 -16.57 18.13
N SER A 21 33.28 -16.17 18.79
CA SER A 21 33.48 -14.78 19.22
C SER A 21 33.63 -13.81 18.03
N ALA A 22 34.33 -14.22 16.98
CA ALA A 22 34.50 -13.43 15.75
C ALA A 22 33.16 -13.24 15.01
N GLN A 23 32.37 -14.31 14.86
CA GLN A 23 31.04 -14.24 14.22
C GLN A 23 30.07 -13.31 14.97
N ASN A 24 30.12 -13.34 16.30
CA ASN A 24 29.25 -12.48 17.12
C ASN A 24 29.62 -10.99 16.98
N LYS A 25 30.92 -10.69 16.87
CA LYS A 25 31.40 -9.30 16.65
C LYS A 25 30.98 -8.77 15.27
N THR A 26 31.05 -9.59 14.22
CA THR A 26 30.61 -9.22 12.87
C THR A 26 29.10 -9.01 12.79
N LEU A 27 28.29 -9.86 13.46
CA LEU A 27 26.84 -9.68 13.55
C LEU A 27 26.47 -8.35 14.24
N THR A 28 27.17 -8.01 15.31
CA THR A 28 26.92 -6.79 16.07
C THR A 28 27.30 -5.53 15.29
N GLU A 29 28.40 -5.57 14.53
CA GLU A 29 28.80 -4.43 13.67
C GLU A 29 27.87 -4.26 12.46
N ASN A 30 27.44 -5.35 11.82
CA ASN A 30 26.45 -5.29 10.74
C ASN A 30 25.11 -4.73 11.22
N GLN A 31 24.66 -5.10 12.41
CA GLN A 31 23.46 -4.52 13.03
C GLN A 31 23.61 -3.03 13.31
N LYS A 32 24.76 -2.59 13.83
CA LYS A 32 25.04 -1.16 14.04
C LYS A 32 25.09 -0.38 12.73
N GLU A 33 25.67 -0.96 11.68
CA GLU A 33 25.73 -0.34 10.37
C GLU A 33 24.33 -0.24 9.76
N TYR A 34 23.52 -1.29 9.86
CA TYR A 34 22.11 -1.26 9.47
C TYR A 34 21.31 -0.19 10.21
N PHE A 35 21.43 -0.10 11.54
CA PHE A 35 20.79 0.96 12.33
C PHE A 35 21.31 2.35 11.97
N ARG A 36 22.59 2.49 11.64
CA ARG A 36 23.18 3.75 11.19
C ARG A 36 22.64 4.16 9.82
N GLU A 37 22.51 3.24 8.87
CA GLU A 37 21.93 3.52 7.56
C GLU A 37 20.44 3.88 7.68
N LEU A 38 19.66 3.16 8.49
CA LEU A 38 18.28 3.53 8.82
C LEU A 38 18.19 4.94 9.44
N TRP A 39 19.12 5.27 10.34
CA TRP A 39 19.21 6.61 10.92
C TRP A 39 19.59 7.67 9.88
N LYS A 40 20.53 7.38 8.98
CA LYS A 40 20.87 8.30 7.91
C LYS A 40 19.67 8.52 7.01
N GLU A 41 19.05 7.47 6.49
CA GLU A 41 17.89 7.54 5.61
C GLU A 41 16.73 8.31 6.24
N LYS A 42 16.40 8.01 7.52
CA LYS A 42 15.32 8.69 8.25
C LYS A 42 15.59 10.17 8.53
N TYR A 43 16.86 10.58 8.58
CA TYR A 43 17.26 11.96 8.88
C TYR A 43 17.98 12.64 7.71
N HIS A 44 17.89 12.11 6.50
CA HIS A 44 18.29 12.86 5.32
C HIS A 44 17.38 14.08 5.23
N PRO A 45 17.90 15.32 5.41
CA PRO A 45 17.12 16.48 5.03
C PRO A 45 16.85 16.32 3.54
N ALA A 46 15.57 16.40 3.16
CA ALA A 46 15.18 16.37 1.76
C ALA A 46 16.09 17.36 1.01
N LYS A 47 16.86 16.88 0.03
CA LYS A 47 17.53 17.73 -0.95
C LYS A 47 16.46 18.32 -1.89
N GLY A 48 15.49 19.04 -1.31
CA GLY A 48 14.49 19.82 -1.99
C GLY A 48 15.00 21.24 -2.16
N SER A 49 16.08 21.44 -2.91
CA SER A 49 16.55 22.80 -3.23
C SER A 49 17.23 22.91 -4.58
N GLU A 50 16.86 22.09 -5.57
CA GLU A 50 17.30 22.34 -6.95
C GLU A 50 16.16 22.44 -7.97
N HIS A 51 14.93 22.01 -7.66
CA HIS A 51 13.78 22.22 -8.56
C HIS A 51 12.62 22.89 -7.80
N GLY A 52 12.65 24.22 -7.77
CA GLY A 52 11.45 25.07 -7.83
C GLY A 52 10.34 24.94 -6.78
N ALA A 53 10.49 24.19 -5.70
CA ALA A 53 9.51 24.21 -4.62
C ALA A 53 9.50 25.61 -3.98
N SER A 54 8.35 26.27 -3.97
CA SER A 54 8.20 27.62 -3.42
C SER A 54 8.66 27.63 -1.95
N SER A 55 9.28 28.72 -1.52
CA SER A 55 9.78 28.90 -0.15
C SER A 55 8.71 28.66 0.94
N GLN A 56 7.44 28.81 0.60
CA GLN A 56 6.30 28.46 1.46
C GLN A 56 6.20 26.97 1.76
N LEU A 57 6.43 26.09 0.77
CA LEU A 57 6.39 24.64 1.00
C LEU A 57 7.50 24.22 1.98
N ALA A 58 8.71 24.74 1.79
CA ALA A 58 9.87 24.45 2.64
C ALA A 58 9.70 24.96 4.09
N GLU A 59 8.97 26.05 4.32
CA GLU A 59 8.65 26.55 5.65
C GLU A 59 7.58 25.70 6.35
N THR A 60 6.56 25.23 5.62
CA THR A 60 5.54 24.30 6.16
C THR A 60 6.18 23.00 6.66
N PHE A 61 7.15 22.44 5.91
CA PHE A 61 7.87 21.22 6.31
C PHE A 61 8.71 21.35 7.59
N LYS A 62 9.12 22.57 7.99
CA LYS A 62 9.94 22.79 9.19
C LYS A 62 9.14 22.89 10.48
N ALA A 63 7.83 23.10 10.43
CA ALA A 63 7.07 23.54 11.60
C ALA A 63 6.56 22.42 12.53
N ASN A 64 6.35 21.19 12.08
CA ASN A 64 5.63 20.16 12.86
C ASN A 64 6.37 18.82 12.95
N GLY A 65 7.57 18.83 13.53
CA GLY A 65 8.46 17.66 13.60
C GLY A 65 7.95 16.40 14.35
N LEU A 66 6.66 16.26 14.66
CA LEU A 66 6.08 15.07 15.32
C LEU A 66 4.61 14.74 14.94
N GLY A 67 4.02 15.37 13.92
CA GLY A 67 2.60 15.16 13.56
C GLY A 67 2.38 14.89 12.07
N GLU A 68 1.28 14.18 11.75
CA GLU A 68 0.77 14.06 10.38
C GLU A 68 0.56 15.46 9.80
N MET A 69 1.08 15.69 8.59
CA MET A 69 1.04 16.98 7.94
C MET A 69 0.18 16.88 6.69
N LYS A 70 -0.89 17.67 6.66
CA LYS A 70 -1.70 17.82 5.46
C LYS A 70 -0.88 18.48 4.37
N VAL A 71 -0.73 17.80 3.24
CA VAL A 71 0.03 18.29 2.09
C VAL A 71 -0.81 19.27 1.25
N SER A 72 -2.14 19.18 1.32
CA SER A 72 -3.06 20.10 0.64
C SER A 72 -3.46 21.28 1.55
N SER A 73 -3.63 22.46 0.94
CA SER A 73 -4.26 23.62 1.60
C SER A 73 -5.78 23.48 1.70
N ASN A 74 -6.31 22.29 1.35
CA ASN A 74 -7.72 22.00 1.42
C ASN A 74 -8.14 22.00 2.90
N THR A 75 -9.08 22.84 3.28
CA THR A 75 -9.55 22.92 4.67
C THR A 75 -10.79 22.07 4.93
N VAL A 76 -11.32 21.41 3.89
CA VAL A 76 -12.62 20.75 3.91
C VAL A 76 -12.51 19.23 4.03
N THR A 77 -11.39 18.65 3.59
CA THR A 77 -11.32 17.23 3.23
C THR A 77 -10.21 16.50 3.98
N ASP A 78 -10.50 15.40 4.67
CA ASP A 78 -9.45 14.47 5.07
C ASP A 78 -9.20 13.53 3.89
N GLU A 79 -8.15 13.85 3.13
CA GLU A 79 -7.64 13.04 2.01
C GLU A 79 -6.55 12.13 2.55
N GLY A 80 -6.67 10.83 2.27
CA GLY A 80 -5.75 9.81 2.76
C GLY A 80 -5.26 8.89 1.66
N GLU A 81 -4.17 8.19 1.93
CA GLU A 81 -3.75 7.01 1.15
C GLU A 81 -3.65 7.22 -0.37
N PRO A 82 -2.95 8.26 -0.85
CA PRO A 82 -2.77 8.43 -2.28
C PRO A 82 -1.94 7.28 -2.86
N PHE A 83 -2.34 6.82 -4.04
CA PHE A 83 -1.59 5.89 -4.86
C PHE A 83 -1.46 6.46 -6.27
N ILE A 84 -0.23 6.48 -6.78
CA ILE A 84 0.11 7.02 -8.10
C ILE A 84 0.88 5.97 -8.91
N MET A 85 0.60 5.88 -10.20
CA MET A 85 1.33 5.01 -11.10
C MET A 85 1.54 5.66 -12.46
N VAL A 86 2.74 5.51 -13.01
CA VAL A 86 3.09 5.91 -14.38
C VAL A 86 3.00 4.68 -15.27
N ASN A 87 2.39 4.84 -16.45
CA ASN A 87 2.33 3.77 -17.43
C ASN A 87 3.74 3.42 -17.92
N PRO A 88 4.20 2.17 -17.79
CA PRO A 88 5.56 1.79 -18.16
C PRO A 88 5.83 1.92 -19.67
N ASN A 89 4.77 1.95 -20.49
CA ASN A 89 4.85 2.05 -21.94
C ASN A 89 4.59 3.48 -22.46
N ASP A 90 4.20 4.41 -21.58
CA ASP A 90 3.84 5.79 -21.95
C ASP A 90 3.98 6.72 -20.73
N SER A 91 5.10 7.44 -20.62
CA SER A 91 5.37 8.30 -19.47
C SER A 91 4.44 9.51 -19.34
N ASP A 92 3.71 9.86 -20.41
CA ASP A 92 2.73 10.95 -20.36
C ASP A 92 1.42 10.48 -19.71
N ASN A 93 1.20 9.17 -19.60
CA ASN A 93 0.07 8.60 -18.90
C ASN A 93 0.40 8.29 -17.45
N VAL A 94 -0.19 9.07 -16.54
CA VAL A 94 -0.12 8.85 -15.09
C VAL A 94 -1.53 8.75 -14.53
N VAL A 95 -1.73 7.88 -13.56
CA VAL A 95 -2.99 7.69 -12.84
C VAL A 95 -2.79 7.88 -11.34
N VAL A 96 -3.79 8.48 -10.69
CA VAL A 96 -3.82 8.74 -9.24
C VAL A 96 -5.18 8.38 -8.68
N SER A 97 -5.19 7.77 -7.51
CA SER A 97 -6.37 7.62 -6.68
C SER A 97 -6.01 7.84 -5.21
N TYR A 98 -6.99 8.11 -4.38
CA TYR A 98 -6.83 8.41 -2.96
C TYR A 98 -8.16 8.16 -2.25
N MET A 99 -8.13 8.10 -0.92
CA MET A 99 -9.33 8.10 -0.10
C MET A 99 -9.94 9.50 -0.07
N ASP A 100 -11.16 9.61 -0.58
CA ASP A 100 -11.98 10.83 -0.48
C ASP A 100 -13.17 10.57 0.45
N LEU A 101 -13.29 11.39 1.50
CA LEU A 101 -14.32 11.28 2.54
C LEU A 101 -15.42 12.36 2.42
N ASN A 102 -15.37 13.23 1.41
CA ASN A 102 -16.22 14.42 1.35
C ASN A 102 -17.71 14.14 1.19
N ASN A 103 -18.04 13.05 0.49
CA ASN A 103 -19.42 12.64 0.21
C ASN A 103 -19.55 11.13 0.42
N GLY A 104 -19.08 10.67 1.58
CA GLY A 104 -18.86 9.25 1.85
C GLY A 104 -17.53 8.76 1.28
N LEU A 105 -17.13 7.56 1.69
CA LEU A 105 -15.87 6.96 1.29
C LEU A 105 -15.90 6.51 -0.18
N ARG A 106 -15.05 7.13 -0.99
CA ARG A 106 -14.86 6.82 -2.41
C ARG A 106 -13.39 6.90 -2.79
N PHE A 107 -13.06 6.27 -3.92
CA PHE A 107 -11.71 6.25 -4.46
C PHE A 107 -11.72 6.82 -5.88
N PRO A 108 -11.78 8.16 -6.05
CA PRO A 108 -11.81 8.76 -7.37
C PRO A 108 -10.50 8.44 -8.10
N ILE A 109 -10.59 8.29 -9.41
CA ILE A 109 -9.42 8.04 -10.26
C ILE A 109 -9.22 9.25 -11.14
N TYR A 110 -8.09 9.92 -11.00
CA TYR A 110 -7.63 10.96 -11.90
C TYR A 110 -6.55 10.40 -12.82
N TYR A 111 -6.55 10.85 -14.07
CA TYR A 111 -5.53 10.48 -15.04
C TYR A 111 -5.07 11.71 -15.81
N THR A 112 -3.83 11.66 -16.26
CA THR A 112 -3.22 12.61 -17.19
C THR A 112 -2.74 11.85 -18.42
N LEU A 113 -2.67 12.57 -19.54
CA LEU A 113 -2.13 12.10 -20.82
C LEU A 113 -1.04 13.04 -21.35
N ASP A 114 -0.55 13.94 -20.50
CA ASP A 114 0.42 14.98 -20.82
C ASP A 114 1.46 15.16 -19.71
N GLY A 115 1.78 14.08 -18.98
CA GLY A 115 2.81 14.06 -17.95
C GLY A 115 2.46 14.88 -16.70
N GLY A 116 1.16 15.12 -16.46
CA GLY A 116 0.65 15.82 -15.29
C GLY A 116 0.42 17.32 -15.48
N ASN A 117 0.50 17.83 -16.72
CA ASN A 117 0.16 19.22 -17.03
C ASN A 117 -1.35 19.48 -16.91
N SER A 118 -2.17 18.49 -17.27
CA SER A 118 -3.62 18.48 -17.07
C SER A 118 -4.10 17.14 -16.53
N TRP A 119 -5.19 17.20 -15.76
CA TRP A 119 -5.79 16.02 -15.10
C TRP A 119 -7.27 15.93 -15.42
N ASN A 120 -7.72 14.72 -15.72
CA ASN A 120 -9.10 14.39 -16.01
C ASN A 120 -9.61 13.39 -14.97
N LEU A 121 -10.87 13.54 -14.56
CA LEU A 121 -11.55 12.58 -13.72
C LEU A 121 -12.03 11.39 -14.58
N SER A 122 -11.73 10.17 -14.14
CA SER A 122 -12.25 8.94 -14.74
C SER A 122 -13.76 8.82 -14.56
N ASN A 123 -14.44 8.11 -15.45
CA ASN A 123 -15.88 7.86 -15.33
C ASN A 123 -16.24 6.76 -14.32
N PHE A 124 -15.24 6.19 -13.63
CA PHE A 124 -15.42 5.09 -12.72
C PHE A 124 -15.80 5.55 -11.32
N ASN A 125 -16.79 4.88 -10.74
CA ASN A 125 -17.26 5.14 -9.39
C ASN A 125 -17.23 3.82 -8.59
N THR A 126 -16.40 3.80 -7.56
CA THR A 126 -16.24 2.62 -6.68
C THR A 126 -17.50 2.34 -5.86
N VAL A 127 -18.27 3.37 -5.51
CA VAL A 127 -19.52 3.22 -4.75
C VAL A 127 -20.58 2.54 -5.61
N ASP A 128 -20.71 2.95 -6.88
CA ASP A 128 -21.65 2.33 -7.83
C ASP A 128 -21.27 0.86 -8.08
N SER A 129 -19.97 0.57 -8.06
CA SER A 129 -19.45 -0.79 -8.22
C SER A 129 -19.85 -1.70 -7.07
N MET A 130 -19.76 -1.23 -5.81
CA MET A 130 -20.26 -1.98 -4.65
C MET A 130 -21.78 -2.10 -4.67
N ALA A 131 -22.51 -1.01 -4.92
CA ALA A 131 -23.97 -0.99 -4.95
C ALA A 131 -24.56 -1.90 -6.05
N ARG A 132 -23.83 -2.11 -7.15
CA ARG A 132 -24.20 -3.07 -8.20
C ARG A 132 -24.34 -4.50 -7.66
N PHE A 133 -23.45 -4.94 -6.78
CA PHE A 133 -23.44 -6.31 -6.25
C PHE A 133 -24.15 -6.42 -4.90
N HIS A 134 -24.15 -5.34 -4.13
CA HIS A 134 -24.69 -5.27 -2.78
C HIS A 134 -25.59 -4.03 -2.61
N PRO A 135 -26.75 -3.97 -3.29
CA PRO A 135 -27.58 -2.76 -3.35
C PRO A 135 -28.19 -2.34 -2.00
N THR A 136 -28.15 -3.21 -1.00
CA THR A 136 -28.69 -2.98 0.34
C THR A 136 -27.62 -2.81 1.41
N TRP A 137 -26.34 -2.93 1.06
CA TRP A 137 -25.24 -2.78 2.01
C TRP A 137 -24.85 -1.31 2.15
N THR A 138 -24.34 -0.95 3.34
CA THR A 138 -23.84 0.41 3.62
C THR A 138 -22.34 0.38 3.78
N ILE A 139 -21.62 1.32 3.17
CA ILE A 139 -20.17 1.47 3.38
C ILE A 139 -19.93 1.99 4.79
N ALA A 140 -19.22 1.22 5.60
CA ALA A 140 -18.81 1.58 6.96
C ALA A 140 -17.35 2.05 7.04
N GLY A 141 -16.54 1.68 6.04
CA GLY A 141 -15.14 2.06 5.93
C GLY A 141 -14.49 1.43 4.71
N GLY A 142 -13.17 1.52 4.64
CA GLY A 142 -12.38 0.95 3.57
C GLY A 142 -11.11 1.75 3.32
N GLY A 143 -10.41 1.46 2.24
CA GLY A 143 -9.11 2.07 1.98
C GLY A 143 -8.40 1.52 0.74
N ASP A 144 -7.12 1.85 0.68
CA ASP A 144 -6.10 1.18 -0.13
C ASP A 144 -6.38 1.10 -1.63
N PRO A 145 -6.55 2.25 -2.30
CA PRO A 145 -6.47 2.27 -3.75
C PRO A 145 -5.08 1.81 -4.20
N VAL A 146 -5.00 0.82 -5.09
CA VAL A 146 -3.74 0.30 -5.65
C VAL A 146 -3.88 0.10 -7.15
N PHE A 147 -2.90 0.61 -7.91
CA PHE A 147 -2.78 0.38 -9.35
C PHE A 147 -1.66 -0.60 -9.68
N ALA A 148 -1.83 -1.33 -10.77
CA ALA A 148 -0.76 -2.10 -11.40
C ALA A 148 -0.94 -2.14 -12.93
N TYR A 149 0.12 -1.90 -13.68
CA TYR A 149 0.14 -2.13 -15.13
C TYR A 149 0.66 -3.54 -15.44
N ASP A 150 0.03 -4.21 -16.41
CA ASP A 150 0.67 -5.35 -17.08
C ASP A 150 1.68 -4.89 -18.14
N SER A 151 2.42 -5.84 -18.71
CA SER A 151 3.42 -5.56 -19.75
C SER A 151 2.85 -4.98 -21.04
N ASN A 152 1.53 -5.12 -21.30
CA ASN A 152 0.88 -4.57 -22.49
C ASN A 152 0.31 -3.17 -22.26
N GLY A 153 0.39 -2.65 -21.04
CA GLY A 153 -0.20 -1.38 -20.65
C GLY A 153 -1.69 -1.46 -20.27
N ARG A 154 -2.24 -2.65 -20.02
CA ARG A 154 -3.53 -2.75 -19.32
C ARG A 154 -3.31 -2.33 -17.87
N LEU A 155 -4.16 -1.44 -17.41
CA LEU A 155 -4.13 -0.93 -16.05
C LEU A 155 -5.14 -1.70 -15.19
N TYR A 156 -4.70 -2.20 -14.05
CA TYR A 156 -5.52 -2.81 -13.02
C TYR A 156 -5.64 -1.87 -11.83
N PHE A 157 -6.80 -1.90 -11.18
CA PHE A 157 -7.10 -1.13 -9.98
C PHE A 157 -7.76 -2.03 -8.96
N SER A 158 -7.40 -1.86 -7.70
CA SER A 158 -8.01 -2.56 -6.58
C SER A 158 -8.21 -1.60 -5.41
N TRP A 159 -9.23 -1.88 -4.63
CA TRP A 159 -9.64 -1.10 -3.45
C TRP A 159 -10.42 -2.03 -2.53
N LEU A 160 -10.59 -1.63 -1.27
CA LEU A 160 -11.38 -2.40 -0.33
C LEU A 160 -12.51 -1.57 0.29
N TYR A 161 -13.61 -2.25 0.60
CA TYR A 161 -14.69 -1.71 1.43
C TYR A 161 -14.93 -2.59 2.64
N LEU A 162 -15.07 -1.95 3.79
CA LEU A 162 -15.76 -2.50 4.95
C LEU A 162 -17.22 -2.06 4.86
N SER A 163 -18.14 -3.02 4.88
CA SER A 163 -19.56 -2.79 4.67
C SER A 163 -20.39 -3.35 5.81
N GLN A 164 -21.56 -2.77 6.05
CA GLN A 164 -22.60 -3.32 6.90
C GLN A 164 -23.64 -4.00 6.02
N ALA A 165 -23.73 -5.33 6.14
CA ALA A 165 -24.72 -6.13 5.46
C ALA A 165 -26.01 -6.24 6.30
N PRO A 166 -27.21 -6.18 5.69
CA PRO A 166 -28.44 -6.42 6.42
C PRO A 166 -28.44 -7.82 7.06
N ASN A 167 -28.77 -7.91 8.35
CA ASN A 167 -28.87 -9.16 9.10
C ASN A 167 -27.55 -9.94 9.23
N SER A 168 -26.41 -9.28 9.24
CA SER A 168 -25.09 -9.93 9.21
C SER A 168 -24.62 -10.58 10.52
N ASN A 169 -25.50 -10.79 11.51
CA ASN A 169 -25.16 -11.35 12.81
C ASN A 169 -23.96 -10.67 13.52
N ASN A 170 -23.81 -9.35 13.32
CA ASN A 170 -22.70 -8.52 13.80
C ASN A 170 -21.35 -8.76 13.10
N GLU A 171 -21.34 -9.43 11.95
CA GLU A 171 -20.17 -9.51 11.08
C GLU A 171 -20.28 -8.49 9.94
N ASP A 172 -19.34 -7.56 9.84
CA ASP A 172 -19.26 -6.55 8.79
C ASP A 172 -18.35 -7.08 7.66
N PRO A 173 -18.87 -7.33 6.44
CA PRO A 173 -18.06 -7.84 5.34
C PRO A 173 -16.97 -6.86 4.93
N MET A 174 -15.77 -7.39 4.72
CA MET A 174 -14.63 -6.70 4.17
C MET A 174 -14.29 -7.33 2.82
N GLU A 175 -14.46 -6.57 1.75
CA GLU A 175 -14.29 -7.08 0.38
C GLU A 175 -13.26 -6.24 -0.37
N MET A 176 -12.30 -6.93 -0.98
CA MET A 176 -11.31 -6.33 -1.87
C MET A 176 -11.75 -6.54 -3.31
N TYR A 177 -12.05 -5.45 -4.00
CA TYR A 177 -12.51 -5.45 -5.37
C TYR A 177 -11.36 -5.19 -6.33
N TRP A 178 -11.60 -5.51 -7.60
CA TRP A 178 -10.70 -5.09 -8.66
C TRP A 178 -11.44 -4.74 -9.95
N ALA A 179 -10.81 -3.89 -10.76
CA ALA A 179 -11.26 -3.48 -12.08
C ALA A 179 -10.05 -3.33 -13.00
N TRP A 180 -10.28 -3.23 -14.30
CA TRP A 180 -9.24 -2.93 -15.27
C TRP A 180 -9.66 -1.90 -16.31
N SER A 181 -8.68 -1.17 -16.84
CA SER A 181 -8.81 -0.20 -17.92
C SER A 181 -7.90 -0.60 -19.08
N ASP A 182 -8.46 -0.54 -20.28
CA ASP A 182 -7.74 -0.74 -21.55
C ASP A 182 -7.47 0.61 -22.26
N ASP A 183 -7.85 1.73 -21.64
CA ASP A 183 -7.86 3.07 -22.24
C ASP A 183 -7.24 4.13 -21.34
N LYS A 184 -6.10 3.77 -20.72
CA LYS A 184 -5.25 4.70 -19.96
C LYS A 184 -5.92 5.30 -18.70
N GLY A 185 -6.91 4.60 -18.13
CA GLY A 185 -7.63 5.00 -16.92
C GLY A 185 -8.91 5.82 -17.18
N GLN A 186 -9.31 6.00 -18.44
CA GLN A 186 -10.51 6.76 -18.78
C GLN A 186 -11.78 6.01 -18.38
N THR A 187 -11.86 4.73 -18.74
CA THR A 187 -12.97 3.84 -18.44
C THR A 187 -12.50 2.53 -17.85
N TRP A 188 -13.38 1.91 -17.07
CA TRP A 188 -13.05 0.74 -16.27
C TRP A 188 -14.10 -0.35 -16.42
N LYS A 189 -13.63 -1.59 -16.36
CA LYS A 189 -14.41 -2.81 -16.49
C LYS A 189 -14.23 -3.65 -15.24
N MET A 190 -15.30 -4.33 -14.85
CA MET A 190 -15.30 -5.34 -13.81
C MET A 190 -15.92 -6.62 -14.35
N VAL A 191 -15.56 -7.76 -13.77
CA VAL A 191 -16.26 -9.01 -14.04
C VAL A 191 -17.68 -8.88 -13.49
N ASN A 192 -18.69 -9.26 -14.30
CA ASN A 192 -20.10 -9.22 -13.89
C ASN A 192 -20.50 -10.44 -13.03
N ASP A 193 -19.64 -11.46 -12.96
CA ASP A 193 -19.81 -12.63 -12.11
C ASP A 193 -19.60 -12.25 -10.64
N THR A 194 -20.39 -12.87 -9.75
CA THR A 194 -20.29 -12.61 -8.34
C THR A 194 -19.05 -13.19 -7.66
N ASN A 195 -18.42 -14.22 -8.22
CA ASN A 195 -17.29 -14.88 -7.56
C ASN A 195 -15.93 -14.33 -8.01
N ASP A 196 -15.82 -13.88 -9.25
CA ASP A 196 -14.54 -13.45 -9.84
C ASP A 196 -14.26 -11.94 -9.71
N ARG A 197 -15.18 -11.17 -9.09
CA ARG A 197 -15.05 -9.72 -8.91
C ARG A 197 -14.13 -9.32 -7.74
N LEU A 198 -13.82 -10.27 -6.86
CA LEU A 198 -13.08 -10.03 -5.62
C LEU A 198 -11.67 -10.62 -5.71
N ILE A 199 -10.69 -9.90 -5.18
CA ILE A 199 -9.36 -10.46 -4.88
C ILE A 199 -9.42 -11.27 -3.58
N GLY A 200 -10.21 -10.79 -2.61
CA GLY A 200 -10.39 -11.43 -1.32
C GLY A 200 -11.67 -10.94 -0.63
N SER A 201 -12.22 -11.76 0.25
CA SER A 201 -13.40 -11.45 1.06
C SER A 201 -13.21 -11.99 2.47
N GLY A 202 -13.73 -11.28 3.47
CA GLY A 202 -13.73 -11.70 4.85
C GLY A 202 -14.68 -10.87 5.69
N SER A 203 -14.56 -10.94 7.02
CA SER A 203 -15.42 -10.16 7.91
C SER A 203 -14.74 -9.70 9.19
N LEU A 204 -15.29 -8.64 9.78
CA LEU A 204 -14.96 -8.12 11.09
C LEU A 204 -16.17 -8.21 12.02
N ILE A 205 -15.98 -8.51 13.30
CA ILE A 205 -17.06 -8.50 14.29
C ILE A 205 -17.04 -7.17 15.05
N PHE A 206 -18.23 -6.60 15.27
CA PHE A 206 -18.46 -5.39 16.09
C PHE A 206 -17.60 -4.19 15.66
N GLY A 207 -17.65 -3.80 14.38
CA GLY A 207 -16.95 -2.60 13.90
C GLY A 207 -15.41 -2.69 13.98
N GLY A 208 -14.85 -3.89 13.86
CA GLY A 208 -13.39 -4.11 13.77
C GLY A 208 -12.70 -4.59 15.05
N ILE A 209 -13.44 -4.99 16.07
CA ILE A 209 -12.85 -5.43 17.36
C ILE A 209 -12.30 -6.85 17.29
N ALA A 210 -12.85 -7.70 16.42
CA ALA A 210 -12.37 -9.06 16.20
C ALA A 210 -12.48 -9.46 14.73
N ILE A 211 -11.68 -10.44 14.31
CA ILE A 211 -11.80 -11.07 13.00
C ILE A 211 -13.02 -11.99 13.02
N GLY A 212 -13.89 -11.85 12.03
CA GLY A 212 -15.07 -12.67 11.86
C GLY A 212 -14.77 -14.05 11.30
N SER A 213 -15.81 -14.86 11.16
CA SER A 213 -15.68 -16.26 10.72
C SER A 213 -15.85 -16.45 9.21
N ALA A 214 -16.27 -15.41 8.49
CA ALA A 214 -16.49 -15.46 7.05
C ALA A 214 -15.22 -15.16 6.25
N GLY A 215 -15.10 -15.83 5.10
CA GLY A 215 -14.06 -15.59 4.10
C GLY A 215 -12.64 -15.97 4.53
N ASP A 216 -11.65 -15.32 3.91
CA ASP A 216 -10.22 -15.65 4.01
C ASP A 216 -9.47 -14.82 5.08
N GLY A 217 -10.19 -13.94 5.80
CA GLY A 217 -9.64 -13.10 6.86
C GLY A 217 -9.75 -11.60 6.58
N ILE A 218 -8.93 -10.80 7.24
CA ILE A 218 -8.89 -9.35 7.05
C ILE A 218 -7.78 -8.97 6.07
N PHE A 219 -8.05 -7.96 5.25
CA PHE A 219 -7.10 -7.45 4.28
C PHE A 219 -6.71 -6.03 4.65
N ASP A 220 -5.53 -5.63 4.22
CA ASP A 220 -5.05 -4.25 4.25
C ASP A 220 -4.43 -4.01 2.87
N ARG A 221 -3.70 -2.91 2.67
CA ARG A 221 -3.05 -2.62 1.38
C ARG A 221 -2.34 -3.83 0.76
N GLN A 222 -2.93 -4.33 -0.31
CA GLN A 222 -2.40 -5.42 -1.11
C GLN A 222 -1.13 -4.99 -1.84
N TRP A 223 -0.18 -5.93 -1.90
CA TRP A 223 0.97 -5.82 -2.78
C TRP A 223 0.57 -6.40 -4.13
N MET A 224 0.44 -5.54 -5.14
CA MET A 224 -0.01 -5.95 -6.47
C MET A 224 1.16 -5.97 -7.45
N ALA A 225 1.43 -7.14 -8.02
CA ALA A 225 2.28 -7.30 -9.19
C ALA A 225 1.47 -8.04 -10.25
N VAL A 226 1.57 -7.59 -11.50
CA VAL A 226 0.86 -8.21 -12.62
C VAL A 226 1.89 -8.67 -13.63
N ASP A 227 1.95 -9.98 -13.83
CA ASP A 227 2.70 -10.59 -14.92
C ASP A 227 1.76 -11.42 -15.81
N ARG A 228 2.31 -11.99 -16.88
CA ARG A 228 1.57 -12.88 -17.78
C ARG A 228 1.96 -14.35 -17.57
N SER A 229 2.16 -14.80 -16.33
CA SER A 229 2.61 -16.18 -16.07
C SER A 229 1.52 -17.26 -16.24
N GLY A 230 0.49 -17.01 -17.05
CA GLY A 230 -0.65 -17.91 -17.26
C GLY A 230 -0.27 -19.31 -17.73
#